data_AF-A0A0N1EUF4-F1
#
_entry.id   AF-A0A0N1EUF4-F1
#
_cell.length_a   1.000
_cell.length_b   1.000
_cell.length_c   1.000
_cell.angle_alpha   90.00
_cell.angle_beta   90.00
_cell.angle_gamma   90.00
#
_symmetry.space_group_name_H-M   'P 1'
#
loop_
_entity.id
_entity.type
_entity.pdbx_description
1 polymer ?
#
loop_
_entity_poly.entity_id
_entity_poly.type
_entity_poly.pdbx_seq_one_letter_code
_entity_poly.pdbx_strand_id
1 'polypeptide(L)' 'MAKLIDDIEAFLASNSVSPTAFGQLALGDRHFVRQVRAGRRLWPETEAKVRTFMATYRAAAQDAAA' A
#
# COMPACT_ATOMS: atom_id res chain seq x y z
N MET A 1 8.41 -7.45 -14.88
CA MET A 1 7.74 -7.89 -13.63
C MET A 1 7.75 -6.72 -12.67
N ALA A 2 6.79 -5.80 -12.83
CA ALA A 2 6.62 -4.71 -11.87
C ALA A 2 6.24 -5.35 -10.52
N LYS A 3 7.05 -5.10 -9.50
CA LYS A 3 6.87 -5.73 -8.18
C LYS A 3 5.72 -4.97 -7.51
N LEU A 4 4.80 -5.67 -6.83
CA LEU A 4 3.73 -5.03 -6.05
C LEU A 4 4.25 -3.90 -5.12
N ILE A 5 5.52 -3.98 -4.70
CA ILE A 5 6.17 -2.92 -3.93
C ILE A 5 6.28 -1.60 -4.69
N ASP A 6 6.51 -1.61 -6.00
CA ASP A 6 6.60 -0.40 -6.83
C ASP A 6 5.23 0.30 -6.89
N ASP A 7 4.14 -0.46 -7.06
CA ASP A 7 2.76 0.03 -6.99
C ASP A 7 2.45 0.63 -5.60
N ILE A 8 2.86 -0.07 -4.54
CA ILE A 8 2.69 0.42 -3.17
C ILE A 8 3.49 1.72 -2.97
N GLU A 9 4.75 1.80 -3.41
CA GLU A 9 5.57 3.00 -3.23
C GLU A 9 5.02 4.21 -4.00
N ALA A 10 4.55 4.01 -5.24
CA ALA A 10 3.86 5.05 -6.00
C ALA A 10 2.57 5.50 -5.29
N PHE A 11 1.80 4.56 -4.74
CA PHE A 11 0.61 4.87 -3.96
C PHE A 11 0.94 5.66 -2.68
N LEU A 12 1.98 5.26 -1.94
CA LEU A 12 2.42 5.96 -0.73
C LEU A 12 2.87 7.39 -1.06
N ALA A 13 3.59 7.58 -2.17
CA ALA A 13 4.04 8.89 -2.63
C ALA A 13 2.85 9.80 -3.00
N SER A 14 1.91 9.30 -3.81
CA SER A 14 0.74 10.08 -4.24
C SER A 14 -0.21 10.45 -3.11
N ASN A 15 -0.35 9.57 -2.11
CA ASN A 15 -1.27 9.78 -0.98
C ASN A 15 -0.60 10.38 0.26
N SER A 16 0.73 10.60 0.24
CA SER A 16 1.53 10.98 1.42
C SER A 16 1.27 10.08 2.65
N VAL A 17 1.00 8.80 2.42
CA VAL A 17 0.73 7.82 3.49
C VAL A 17 2.05 7.21 3.93
N SER A 18 2.25 7.11 5.25
CA SER A 18 3.43 6.42 5.78
C SER A 18 3.32 4.90 5.55
N PRO A 19 4.41 4.21 5.17
CA PRO A 19 4.40 2.75 4.94
C PRO A 19 3.91 1.95 6.15
N THR A 20 4.21 2.44 7.35
CA THR A 20 3.74 1.89 8.63
C THR A 20 2.22 2.00 8.79
N ALA A 21 1.66 3.17 8.44
CA ALA A 21 0.23 3.43 8.51
C ALA A 21 -0.52 2.63 7.44
N PHE A 22 0.04 2.53 6.23
CA PHE A 22 -0.50 1.72 5.16
C PHE A 22 -0.65 0.26 5.56
N GLY A 23 0.42 -0.35 6.11
CA GLY A 23 0.36 -1.74 6.55
C GLY A 23 -0.68 -1.97 7.65
N GLN A 24 -0.80 -1.02 8.59
CA GLN A 24 -1.82 -1.07 9.64
C GLN A 24 -3.25 -0.90 9.11
N LEU A 25 -3.47 -0.03 8.11
CA LEU A 25 -4.79 0.21 7.53
C LEU A 25 -5.22 -0.90 6.55
N ALA A 26 -4.30 -1.41 5.74
CA ALA A 26 -4.60 -2.43 4.72
C ALA A 26 -4.73 -3.84 5.30
N LEU A 27 -3.89 -4.17 6.29
CA LEU A 27 -3.75 -5.55 6.80
C LEU A 27 -3.67 -5.65 8.33
N GLY A 28 -3.64 -4.53 9.07
CA GLY A 28 -3.35 -4.54 10.50
C GLY A 28 -1.89 -4.81 10.85
N ASP A 29 -0.98 -4.86 9.86
CA ASP A 29 0.43 -5.17 10.05
C ASP A 29 1.33 -3.97 9.67
N ARG A 30 1.74 -3.22 10.69
CA ARG A 30 2.67 -2.08 10.56
C ARG A 30 4.04 -2.41 9.97
N HIS A 31 4.46 -3.68 9.98
CA HIS A 31 5.73 -4.13 9.40
C HIS A 31 5.58 -4.68 7.99
N PHE A 32 4.36 -4.67 7.44
CA PHE A 32 4.06 -5.23 6.12
C PHE A 32 4.98 -4.70 5.03
N VAL A 33 5.02 -3.39 4.81
CA VAL A 33 5.82 -2.77 3.73
C VAL A 33 7.31 -3.05 3.90
N ARG A 34 7.82 -3.04 5.15
CA ARG A 34 9.22 -3.40 5.44
C ARG A 34 9.52 -4.84 5.05
N GLN A 35 8.61 -5.77 5.34
CA GLN A 35 8.80 -7.17 4.99
C GLN A 35 8.72 -7.41 3.48
N VAL A 36 7.82 -6.72 2.77
CA VAL A 36 7.75 -6.78 1.30
C VAL A 36 9.02 -6.21 0.67
N ARG A 37 9.55 -5.09 1.20
CA ARG A 37 10.87 -4.54 0.79
C ARG A 37 12.02 -5.53 1.03
N ALA A 38 11.95 -6.31 2.10
CA ALA A 38 12.93 -7.36 2.39
C ALA A 38 12.78 -8.62 1.52
N GLY A 39 11.83 -8.64 0.57
CA GLY A 39 11.60 -9.77 -0.31
C GLY A 39 10.72 -10.88 0.29
N ARG A 40 9.91 -10.57 1.31
CA ARG A 40 8.94 -11.52 1.86
C ARG A 40 7.99 -12.01 0.76
N ARG A 41 7.76 -13.31 0.75
CA ARG A 41 6.75 -13.93 -0.11
C ARG A 41 5.35 -13.48 0.31
N LEU A 42 4.65 -12.84 -0.61
CA LEU A 42 3.25 -12.48 -0.47
C LEU A 42 2.36 -13.60 -0.98
N TRP A 43 1.28 -13.84 -0.25
CA TRP A 43 0.22 -14.75 -0.70
C TRP A 43 -0.75 -13.98 -1.59
N PRO A 44 -1.34 -14.62 -2.61
CA PRO A 44 -2.27 -13.97 -3.53
C PRO A 44 -3.46 -13.32 -2.80
N GLU A 45 -3.91 -13.89 -1.68
CA GLU A 45 -4.94 -13.29 -0.83
C GLU A 45 -4.48 -11.97 -0.18
N THR A 46 -3.22 -11.89 0.24
CA THR A 46 -2.64 -10.66 0.81
C THR A 46 -2.49 -9.61 -0.27
N GLU A 47 -2.01 -9.99 -1.45
CA GLU A 47 -1.91 -9.08 -2.59
C GLU A 47 -3.29 -8.56 -3.01
N ALA A 48 -4.31 -9.42 -3.07
CA ALA A 48 -5.68 -9.02 -3.38
C ALA A 48 -6.22 -8.01 -2.35
N LYS A 49 -6.01 -8.25 -1.05
CA LYS A 49 -6.40 -7.28 0.01
C LYS A 49 -5.70 -5.93 -0.16
N VAL A 50 -4.41 -5.95 -0.46
CA VAL A 50 -3.61 -4.73 -0.67
C VAL A 50 -4.07 -3.97 -1.91
N ARG A 51 -4.31 -4.67 -3.03
CA ARG A 51 -4.85 -4.06 -4.26
C ARG A 51 -6.26 -3.50 -4.04
N THR A 52 -7.13 -4.25 -3.37
CA THR A 52 -8.47 -3.77 -3.00
C THR A 52 -8.38 -2.55 -2.11
N PHE A 53 -7.52 -2.55 -1.10
CA PHE A 53 -7.30 -1.38 -0.24
C PHE A 53 -6.83 -0.17 -1.06
N MET A 54 -5.85 -0.31 -1.95
CA MET A 54 -5.39 0.80 -2.81
C MET A 54 -6.53 1.31 -3.72
N ALA A 55 -7.39 0.42 -4.23
CA ALA A 55 -8.52 0.79 -5.08
C ALA A 55 -9.69 1.43 -4.31
N THR A 56 -9.94 0.99 -3.08
CA THR A 56 -11.02 1.53 -2.22
C THR A 56 -10.56 2.71 -1.38
N TYR A 57 -9.26 2.96 -1.30
CA TYR A 57 -8.69 4.11 -0.60
C TYR A 57 -9.10 5.38 -1.35
N ARG A 58 -10.25 5.93 -0.95
CA ARG A 58 -10.63 7.30 -1.26
C ARG A 58 -9.68 8.21 -0.50
N ALA A 59 -8.60 8.60 -1.17
CA ALA A 59 -7.76 9.66 -0.71
C ALA A 59 -8.66 10.86 -0.38
N ALA A 60 -8.54 11.40 0.82
CA ALA A 60 -9.03 12.75 1.11
C ALA A 60 -8.36 13.81 0.19
N ALA A 61 -7.43 13.41 -0.68
CA ALA A 61 -6.71 14.22 -1.66
C ALA A 61 -7.50 14.57 -2.95
N GLN A 62 -8.83 14.44 -2.96
CA GLN A 62 -9.65 15.15 -3.96
C GLN A 62 -9.66 16.68 -3.73
N ASP A 63 -8.99 17.19 -2.70
CA ASP A 63 -8.98 18.63 -2.32
C ASP A 63 -7.74 19.43 -2.76
N ALA A 64 -6.74 18.81 -3.40
CA ALA A 64 -5.47 19.50 -3.72
C ALA A 64 -5.14 19.59 -5.24
N ALA A 65 -6.11 19.30 -6.09
CA ALA A 65 -6.04 19.59 -7.54
C ALA A 65 -7.19 20.55 -7.91
N ALA A 66 -7.09 21.79 -7.41
CA ALA A 66 -7.81 22.97 -7.88
C ALA A 66 -6.78 24.07 -8.15
#